data_AF-A0A2J7ZJ17-F1
#
_entry.id   AF-A0A2J7ZJ17-F1
#
_cell.length_a   1.000
_cell.length_b   1.000
_cell.length_c   1.000
_cell.angle_alpha   90.00
_cell.angle_beta   90.00
_cell.angle_gamma   90.00
#
_symmetry.space_group_name_H-M   'P 1'
#
loop_
_entity.id
_entity.type
_entity.pdbx_description
1 polymer ?
#
loop_
_entity_poly.entity_id
_entity_poly.type
_entity_poly.pdbx_seq_one_letter_code
_entity_poly.pdbx_strand_id
1 'polypeptide(L)'
;MMLAKSTLLSRPSVRPAASRPRAVVVRSSGQPTVDLTSKVQEAVKEAEDACAQGTAQDCAVAWDTVEELSAAVSHKKAANKADLTLSDPLEAFCQDAPDADECRVYED
;
A
#
# COMPACT_ATOMS: atom_id res chain seq x y z
N MET A 1 -36.87 68.05 -2.25
CA MET A 1 -36.75 66.78 -1.52
C MET A 1 -37.12 65.62 -2.43
N MET A 2 -36.20 64.71 -2.75
CA MET A 2 -36.52 63.42 -3.37
C MET A 2 -35.92 62.33 -2.49
N LEU A 3 -36.76 61.55 -1.80
CA LEU A 3 -36.34 60.40 -1.01
C LEU A 3 -36.23 59.18 -1.93
N ALA A 4 -35.04 58.62 -2.08
CA ALA A 4 -34.84 57.32 -2.73
C ALA A 4 -35.23 56.21 -1.74
N LYS A 5 -36.23 55.40 -2.08
CA LYS A 5 -36.62 54.19 -1.33
C LYS A 5 -35.69 53.04 -1.73
N SER A 6 -34.78 52.64 -0.84
CA SER A 6 -34.01 51.41 -0.99
C SER A 6 -34.90 50.18 -0.84
N THR A 7 -35.10 49.43 -1.92
CA THR A 7 -35.67 48.08 -1.88
C THR A 7 -34.55 47.07 -1.61
N LEU A 8 -34.57 46.46 -0.43
CA LEU A 8 -33.70 45.33 -0.09
C LEU A 8 -34.24 44.06 -0.77
N LEU A 9 -33.48 43.51 -1.72
CA LEU A 9 -33.77 42.21 -2.33
C LEU A 9 -33.23 41.10 -1.41
N SER A 10 -34.14 40.31 -0.82
CA SER A 10 -33.81 39.14 -0.01
C SER A 10 -33.39 37.98 -0.93
N ARG A 11 -32.14 37.49 -0.80
CA ARG A 11 -31.65 36.31 -1.52
C ARG A 11 -31.99 35.04 -0.73
N PRO A 12 -32.63 34.03 -1.33
CA PRO A 12 -32.85 32.75 -0.64
C PRO A 12 -31.53 31.99 -0.48
N SER A 13 -31.30 31.49 0.74
CA SER A 13 -30.18 30.60 1.06
C SER A 13 -30.54 29.17 0.65
N VAL A 14 -29.92 28.67 -0.42
CA VAL A 14 -30.03 27.26 -0.82
C VAL A 14 -28.95 26.47 -0.10
N ARG A 15 -29.36 25.49 0.71
CA ARG A 15 -28.44 24.55 1.37
C ARG A 15 -27.93 23.54 0.33
N PRO A 16 -26.60 23.32 0.21
CA PRO A 16 -26.10 22.27 -0.67
C PRO A 16 -26.45 20.90 -0.10
N ALA A 17 -26.99 20.02 -0.94
CA ALA A 17 -27.20 18.62 -0.59
C ALA A 17 -25.85 17.92 -0.44
N ALA A 18 -25.61 17.29 0.71
CA ALA A 18 -24.38 16.56 0.98
C ALA A 18 -24.30 15.31 0.07
N SER A 19 -23.44 15.36 -0.94
CA SER A 19 -23.08 14.19 -1.75
C SER A 19 -22.21 13.26 -0.90
N ARG A 20 -22.72 12.07 -0.54
CA ARG A 20 -21.93 11.06 0.18
C ARG A 20 -20.96 10.41 -0.83
N PRO A 21 -19.63 10.44 -0.62
CA PRO A 21 -18.72 9.76 -1.52
C PRO A 21 -18.96 8.25 -1.46
N ARG A 22 -19.06 7.61 -2.63
CA ARG A 22 -19.08 6.15 -2.73
C ARG A 22 -17.70 5.63 -2.36
N ALA A 23 -17.60 4.85 -1.29
CA ALA A 23 -16.37 4.16 -0.93
C ALA A 23 -16.07 3.09 -2.00
N VAL A 24 -14.92 3.22 -2.68
CA VAL A 24 -14.40 2.20 -3.58
C VAL A 24 -13.46 1.32 -2.77
N VAL A 25 -13.80 0.04 -2.63
CA VAL A 25 -12.95 -0.94 -1.95
C VAL A 25 -12.07 -1.61 -3.02
N VAL A 26 -10.77 -1.30 -3.01
CA VAL A 26 -9.78 -2.02 -3.81
C VAL A 26 -9.32 -3.22 -2.98
N ARG A 27 -9.67 -4.44 -3.41
CA ARG A 27 -9.09 -5.67 -2.86
C ARG A 27 -7.80 -5.97 -3.62
N SER A 28 -6.67 -5.86 -2.94
CA SER A 28 -5.38 -6.32 -3.47
C SER A 28 -5.43 -7.85 -3.54
N SER A 29 -5.56 -8.40 -4.74
CA SER A 29 -5.46 -9.83 -4.98
C SER A 29 -4.01 -10.26 -4.67
N GLY A 30 -3.86 -11.13 -3.66
CA GLY A 30 -2.57 -11.64 -3.21
C GLY A 30 -1.71 -12.10 -4.39
N GLN A 31 -0.52 -11.52 -4.49
CA GLN A 31 0.43 -11.77 -5.56
C GLN A 31 0.78 -13.26 -5.59
N PRO A 32 0.91 -13.90 -6.78
CA PRO A 32 1.36 -15.28 -6.89
C PRO A 32 2.67 -15.46 -6.11
N THR A 33 2.93 -16.67 -5.61
CA THR A 33 4.18 -17.04 -4.93
C THR A 33 5.37 -17.10 -5.91
N VAL A 34 5.52 -16.10 -6.77
CA VAL A 34 6.71 -15.89 -7.57
C VAL A 34 7.88 -15.64 -6.62
N ASP A 35 8.95 -16.40 -6.80
CA ASP A 35 10.19 -16.16 -6.09
C ASP A 35 10.81 -14.85 -6.61
N LEU A 36 10.46 -13.76 -5.93
CA LEU A 36 10.95 -12.42 -6.24
C LEU A 36 12.48 -12.35 -6.15
N THR A 37 13.12 -13.22 -5.37
CA THR A 37 14.60 -13.26 -5.28
C THR A 37 15.21 -13.74 -6.60
N SER A 38 14.66 -14.82 -7.17
CA SER A 38 15.07 -15.31 -8.49
C SER A 38 14.86 -14.24 -9.57
N LYS A 39 13.72 -13.54 -9.54
CA LYS A 39 13.44 -12.45 -10.48
C LYS A 39 14.40 -11.28 -10.38
N VAL A 40 14.83 -10.89 -9.18
CA VAL A 40 15.87 -9.87 -9.01
C VAL A 40 17.18 -10.33 -9.65
N GLN A 41 17.57 -11.60 -9.49
CA GLN A 41 18.80 -12.13 -10.09
C GLN A 41 18.74 -12.18 -11.63
N GLU A 42 17.58 -12.49 -12.19
CA GLU A 42 17.35 -12.44 -13.64
C GLU A 42 17.42 -10.98 -14.14
N ALA A 43 16.71 -10.06 -13.47
CA ALA A 43 16.71 -8.65 -13.84
C ALA A 43 18.09 -7.99 -13.74
N VAL A 44 18.94 -8.40 -12.78
CA VAL A 44 20.33 -7.93 -12.69
C VAL A 44 21.13 -8.33 -13.94
N LYS A 45 20.98 -9.58 -14.40
CA LYS A 45 21.66 -10.03 -15.64
C LYS A 45 21.14 -9.27 -16.85
N GLU A 46 19.83 -9.08 -16.94
CA GLU A 46 19.23 -8.29 -18.01
C GLU A 46 19.71 -6.83 -17.99
N ALA A 47 19.88 -6.23 -16.81
CA ALA A 47 20.44 -4.89 -16.68
C ALA A 47 21.91 -4.84 -17.08
N GLU A 48 22.73 -5.83 -16.69
CA GLU A 48 24.12 -5.95 -17.15
C GLU A 48 24.21 -6.05 -18.68
N ASP A 49 23.38 -6.89 -19.30
CA ASP A 49 23.31 -7.05 -20.75
C ASP A 49 22.81 -5.77 -21.46
N ALA A 50 21.77 -5.12 -20.91
CA ALA A 50 21.24 -3.86 -21.44
C ALA A 50 22.28 -2.73 -21.37
N CYS A 51 23.11 -2.69 -20.33
CA CYS A 51 24.22 -1.75 -20.22
C CYS A 51 25.38 -2.07 -21.17
N ALA A 52 25.61 -3.35 -21.47
CA ALA A 52 26.67 -3.78 -22.39
C ALA A 52 26.31 -3.61 -23.87
N GLN A 53 25.03 -3.79 -24.22
CA GLN A 53 24.56 -3.85 -25.61
C GLN A 53 23.71 -2.64 -26.03
N GLY A 54 23.12 -1.93 -25.07
CA GLY A 54 22.14 -0.87 -25.30
C GLY A 54 22.68 0.55 -25.11
N THR A 55 21.77 1.52 -25.06
CA THR A 55 22.10 2.91 -24.76
C THR A 55 22.20 3.14 -23.25
N ALA A 56 22.79 4.28 -22.85
CA ALA A 56 22.79 4.68 -21.44
C ALA A 56 21.38 4.83 -20.85
N GLN A 57 20.38 5.15 -21.68
CA GLN A 57 18.98 5.22 -21.25
C GLN A 57 18.40 3.84 -21.01
N ASP A 58 18.66 2.87 -21.90
CA ASP A 58 18.20 1.48 -21.71
C ASP A 58 18.82 0.84 -20.47
N CYS A 59 20.11 1.12 -20.24
CA CYS A 59 20.81 0.74 -19.02
C CYS A 59 20.13 1.30 -17.76
N ALA A 60 19.78 2.60 -17.75
CA ALA A 60 19.10 3.22 -16.62
C ALA A 60 17.72 2.59 -16.36
N VAL A 61 16.91 2.42 -17.42
CA VAL A 61 15.58 1.80 -17.30
C VAL A 61 15.68 0.37 -16.79
N ALA A 62 16.67 -0.41 -17.23
CA ALA A 62 16.86 -1.77 -16.74
C ALA A 62 17.21 -1.78 -15.24
N TRP A 63 18.07 -0.87 -14.78
CA TRP A 63 18.37 -0.73 -13.34
C TRP A 63 17.18 -0.22 -12.52
N ASP A 64 16.30 0.61 -13.08
CA ASP A 64 15.05 1.01 -12.41
C ASP A 64 14.17 -0.22 -12.10
N THR A 65 14.10 -1.19 -13.02
CA THR A 65 13.34 -2.43 -12.77
C THR A 65 13.96 -3.30 -11.67
N VAL A 66 15.29 -3.35 -11.58
CA VAL A 66 16.00 -4.04 -10.49
C VAL A 66 15.71 -3.38 -9.15
N GLU A 67 15.65 -2.04 -9.12
CA GLU A 67 15.32 -1.28 -7.92
C GLU A 67 13.90 -1.61 -7.44
N GLU A 68 12.91 -1.57 -8.33
CA GLU A 68 11.52 -1.89 -8.00
C GLU A 68 11.35 -3.32 -7.48
N LEU A 69 11.98 -4.31 -8.14
CA LEU A 69 11.93 -5.71 -7.70
C LEU A 69 12.61 -5.90 -6.34
N SER A 70 13.73 -5.25 -6.10
CA SER A 70 14.46 -5.31 -4.83
C SER A 70 13.68 -4.65 -3.69
N ALA A 71 12.96 -3.55 -3.98
CA ALA A 71 12.04 -2.92 -3.05
C ALA A 71 10.89 -3.87 -2.69
N ALA A 72 10.30 -4.56 -3.66
CA ALA A 72 9.25 -5.55 -3.43
C ALA A 72 9.73 -6.72 -2.55
N VAL A 73 10.94 -7.24 -2.80
CA VAL A 73 11.58 -8.26 -1.94
C VAL A 73 11.74 -7.77 -0.51
N SER A 74 12.23 -6.54 -0.34
CA SER A 74 12.46 -5.94 0.97
C SER A 74 11.16 -5.72 1.73
N HIS A 75 10.12 -5.23 1.05
CA HIS A 75 8.79 -5.07 1.62
C HIS A 75 8.21 -6.41 2.10
N LYS A 76 8.35 -7.47 1.30
CA LYS A 76 7.92 -8.82 1.71
C LYS A 76 8.68 -9.32 2.93
N LYS A 77 10.00 -9.12 2.99
CA LYS A 77 10.81 -9.48 4.16
C LYS A 77 10.40 -8.68 5.40
N ALA A 78 10.12 -7.38 5.26
CA ALA A 78 9.66 -6.55 6.36
C ALA A 78 8.29 -7.01 6.87
N ALA A 79 7.35 -7.31 5.97
CA ALA A 79 6.05 -7.86 6.34
C ALA A 79 6.18 -9.18 7.11
N ASN A 80 7.01 -10.11 6.64
CA ASN A 80 7.24 -11.38 7.34
C ASN A 80 7.88 -11.20 8.72
N LYS A 81 8.74 -10.19 8.91
CA LYS A 81 9.33 -9.88 10.22
C LYS A 81 8.32 -9.25 11.18
N ALA A 82 7.36 -8.50 10.65
CA ALA A 82 6.30 -7.87 11.43
C ALA A 82 5.20 -8.87 11.83
N ASP A 83 5.10 -10.00 11.14
CA ASP A 83 4.19 -11.08 11.47
C ASP A 83 4.71 -11.85 12.68
N LEU A 84 4.09 -11.59 13.84
CA LEU A 84 4.43 -12.23 15.11
C LEU A 84 4.28 -13.75 15.05
N THR A 85 3.37 -14.27 14.21
CA THR A 85 3.14 -15.72 14.06
C THR A 85 4.33 -16.43 13.40
N LEU A 86 5.13 -15.70 12.61
CA LEU A 86 6.34 -16.23 11.97
C LEU A 86 7.57 -16.11 12.87
N SER A 87 7.55 -15.17 13.82
CA SER A 87 8.67 -14.92 14.73
C SER A 87 8.54 -15.65 16.05
N ASP A 88 7.32 -15.81 16.57
CA ASP A 88 7.02 -16.50 17.82
C ASP A 88 6.00 -17.63 17.56
N PRO A 89 6.41 -18.90 17.68
CA PRO A 89 5.49 -20.03 17.56
C PRO A 89 4.31 -19.98 18.54
N LEU A 90 4.46 -19.31 19.69
CA LEU A 90 3.38 -19.16 20.67
C LEU A 90 2.25 -18.26 20.15
N GLU A 91 2.58 -17.20 19.40
CA GLU A 91 1.58 -16.30 18.82
C GLU A 91 0.68 -17.02 17.82
N ALA A 92 1.25 -17.90 16.99
CA ALA A 92 0.46 -18.74 16.10
C ALA A 92 -0.51 -19.67 16.88
N PHE A 93 -0.03 -20.26 17.98
CA PHE A 93 -0.85 -21.12 18.84
C PHE A 93 -1.97 -20.34 19.55
N CYS A 94 -1.66 -19.17 20.11
CA CYS A 94 -2.63 -18.32 20.79
C CYS A 94 -3.69 -17.73 19.86
N GLN A 95 -3.39 -17.59 18.56
CA GLN A 95 -4.35 -17.18 17.55
C GLN A 95 -5.46 -18.23 17.34
N ASP A 96 -5.11 -19.52 17.41
CA ASP A 96 -6.05 -20.64 17.25
C ASP A 96 -6.69 -21.07 18.58
N ALA A 97 -6.03 -20.84 19.71
CA ALA A 97 -6.47 -21.21 21.06
C ALA A 97 -6.32 -20.07 22.08
N PRO A 98 -7.11 -18.98 21.96
CA PRO A 98 -6.96 -17.80 22.83
C PRO A 98 -7.29 -18.06 24.30
N ASP A 99 -8.09 -19.09 24.59
CA ASP A 99 -8.49 -19.47 25.95
C ASP A 99 -7.50 -20.41 26.63
N ALA A 100 -6.45 -20.87 25.94
CA ALA A 100 -5.41 -21.72 26.50
C ALA A 100 -4.71 -21.02 27.68
N ASP A 101 -4.21 -21.80 28.63
CA ASP A 101 -3.59 -21.27 29.84
C ASP A 101 -2.36 -20.40 29.51
N GLU A 102 -1.68 -20.70 28.41
CA GLU A 102 -0.52 -19.94 27.90
C GLU A 102 -0.90 -18.63 27.19
N CYS A 103 -2.17 -18.45 26.82
CA CYS A 103 -2.62 -17.37 25.91
C CYS A 103 -3.62 -16.40 26.53
N ARG A 104 -4.12 -16.72 27.72
CA ARG A 104 -5.13 -15.91 28.40
C ARG A 104 -4.55 -14.58 28.89
N VAL A 105 -4.92 -13.48 28.25
CA VAL A 105 -4.60 -12.10 28.65
C VAL A 105 -5.83 -11.44 29.27
N TYR A 106 -5.67 -10.81 30.44
CA TYR A 106 -6.71 -10.03 31.10
C TYR A 106 -6.42 -8.53 30.90
N GLU A 107 -7.43 -7.76 30.53
CA GLU A 107 -7.37 -6.30 30.54
C GLU A 107 -7.58 -5.83 31.99
N ASP A 108 -6.64 -5.07 32.55
CA ASP A 108 -6.71 -4.48 33.90
C ASP A 108 -7.78 -3.38 34.04
#